data_AF-A0A973ETM5-F1
#
_entry.id   AF-A0A973ETM5-F1
#
_cell.length_a   1.000
_cell.length_b   1.000
_cell.length_c   1.000
_cell.angle_alpha   90.00
_cell.angle_beta   90.00
_cell.angle_gamma   90.00
#
_symmetry.space_group_name_H-M   'P 1'
#
loop_
_entity.id
_entity.type
_entity.pdbx_description
1 polymer ?
#
loop_
_entity_poly.entity_id
_entity_poly.type
_entity_poly.pdbx_seq_one_letter_code
_entity_poly.pdbx_strand_id
1 'polypeptide(L)'
;MPRTTFEELLEAGVHFGHLKRKWNPAMAPYIFMEKNGIHIIDLEKTIEKLDEAASAMKHIARSGKKILFVATKKQAKEIVAERVKQVNMPYVTERWPGGMLTNFPTIRKAVKKMGSIDKMASDGTFSNLSKREKLQITRQRAKLEKNLGSIADLTRLPSALFVVDVCKENIAVKEAKRLGIPVFAMVDTNSNPNEIDFPIPANDDASKSIALIVDILCKAIEEGLNERKIEKDKEPQPKDKKVMRKELETEDLPDSVIDAIVKEEEEVETEEEYVSDDSADEDETAEEADEIEDEDIHKY
;
A
#
# COMPACT_ATOMS: atom_id res chain seq x y z
N MET A 1 20.70 -1.10 -14.49
CA MET A 1 20.25 -1.13 -15.90
C MET A 1 18.83 -0.61 -15.92
N PRO A 2 18.44 0.16 -16.96
CA PRO A 2 17.09 0.67 -17.05
C PRO A 2 16.09 -0.48 -17.15
N ARG A 3 14.97 -0.37 -16.43
CA ARG A 3 13.96 -1.44 -16.36
C ARG A 3 13.10 -1.55 -17.62
N THR A 4 13.18 -0.56 -18.51
CA THR A 4 12.44 -0.49 -19.77
C THR A 4 13.27 0.17 -20.85
N THR A 5 12.86 0.01 -22.10
CA THR A 5 13.48 0.66 -23.25
C THR A 5 12.63 1.82 -23.76
N PHE A 6 13.27 2.79 -24.42
CA PHE A 6 12.58 3.91 -25.06
C PHE A 6 11.54 3.42 -26.08
N GLU A 7 11.85 2.37 -26.84
CA GLU A 7 10.98 1.81 -27.86
C GLU A 7 9.69 1.22 -27.27
N GLU A 8 9.79 0.50 -26.13
CA GLU A 8 8.62 -0.03 -25.42
C GLU A 8 7.67 1.09 -24.95
N LEU A 9 8.22 2.16 -24.37
CA LEU A 9 7.43 3.32 -23.91
C LEU A 9 6.79 4.06 -25.09
N LEU A 10 7.49 4.15 -26.22
CA LEU A 10 6.99 4.76 -27.44
C LEU A 10 5.82 3.95 -28.02
N GLU A 11 5.97 2.64 -28.15
CA GLU A 11 4.94 1.74 -28.70
C GLU A 11 3.70 1.67 -27.79
N ALA A 12 3.88 1.71 -26.48
CA ALA A 12 2.78 1.74 -25.52
C ALA A 12 2.04 3.09 -25.46
N GLY A 13 2.57 4.13 -26.12
CA GLY A 13 1.95 5.46 -26.17
C GLY A 13 2.09 6.27 -24.88
N VAL A 14 3.16 6.02 -24.12
CA VAL A 14 3.43 6.70 -22.82
C VAL A 14 3.73 8.20 -23.01
N HIS A 15 4.29 8.56 -24.16
CA HIS A 15 4.71 9.92 -24.51
C HIS A 15 3.57 10.89 -24.81
N PHE A 16 2.34 10.42 -24.99
CA PHE A 16 1.21 11.30 -25.30
C PHE A 16 0.69 11.97 -24.03
N GLY A 17 0.77 13.29 -23.98
CA GLY A 17 0.11 14.09 -22.96
C GLY A 17 -1.26 14.61 -23.41
N HIS A 18 -1.72 15.65 -22.73
CA HIS A 18 -2.98 16.33 -22.99
C HIS A 18 -2.83 17.52 -23.96
N LEU A 19 -3.98 18.11 -24.30
CA LEU A 19 -4.06 19.35 -25.08
C LEU A 19 -3.36 20.52 -24.36
N LYS A 20 -2.72 21.41 -25.13
CA LYS A 20 -2.06 22.62 -24.63
C LYS A 20 -2.87 23.44 -23.63
N ARG A 21 -4.18 23.58 -23.86
CA ARG A 21 -5.06 24.37 -22.97
C ARG A 21 -5.29 23.76 -21.57
N LYS A 22 -4.95 22.48 -21.37
CA LYS A 22 -5.16 21.74 -20.12
C LYS A 22 -3.87 21.53 -19.32
N TRP A 23 -2.73 21.97 -19.85
CA TRP A 23 -1.44 21.68 -19.24
C TRP A 23 -1.21 22.46 -17.94
N ASN A 24 -0.38 21.89 -17.07
CA ASN A 24 0.12 22.53 -15.87
C ASN A 24 1.53 23.06 -16.15
N PRO A 25 1.82 24.36 -15.89
CA PRO A 25 3.16 24.93 -16.11
C PRO A 25 4.28 24.22 -15.35
N ALA A 26 4.00 23.59 -14.20
CA ALA A 26 4.99 22.84 -13.43
C ALA A 26 5.46 21.56 -14.17
N MET A 27 4.73 21.10 -15.19
CA MET A 27 5.15 19.99 -16.06
C MET A 27 6.12 20.41 -17.16
N ALA A 28 6.44 21.70 -17.31
CA ALA A 28 7.36 22.19 -18.33
C ALA A 28 8.70 21.42 -18.40
N PRO A 29 9.34 21.03 -17.28
CA PRO A 29 10.57 20.24 -17.32
C PRO A 29 10.39 18.86 -17.94
N TYR A 30 9.19 18.27 -17.91
CA TYR A 30 8.93 16.91 -18.39
C TYR A 30 8.34 16.85 -19.81
N ILE A 31 8.04 18.02 -20.41
CA ILE A 31 7.48 18.12 -21.75
C ILE A 31 8.62 18.32 -22.75
N PHE A 32 8.69 17.44 -23.75
CA PHE A 32 9.68 17.52 -24.82
C PHE A 32 9.29 18.55 -25.88
N MET A 33 8.07 18.45 -26.43
CA MET A 33 7.57 19.37 -27.45
C MET A 33 6.04 19.38 -27.52
N GLU A 34 5.49 20.26 -28.37
CA GLU A 34 4.08 20.27 -28.73
C GLU A 34 3.92 19.87 -30.21
N LYS A 35 3.02 18.94 -30.51
CA LYS A 35 2.68 18.54 -31.89
C LYS A 35 1.18 18.46 -32.05
N ASN A 36 0.63 19.15 -33.06
CA ASN A 36 -0.82 19.18 -33.33
C ASN A 36 -1.68 19.57 -32.11
N GLY A 37 -1.18 20.46 -31.26
CA GLY A 37 -1.89 20.93 -30.06
C GLY A 37 -1.86 19.97 -28.87
N ILE A 38 -1.13 18.86 -28.95
CA ILE A 38 -0.91 17.87 -27.89
C ILE A 38 0.54 17.99 -27.40
N HIS A 39 0.72 17.98 -26.08
CA HIS A 39 2.04 17.92 -25.48
C HIS A 39 2.62 16.51 -25.57
N ILE A 40 3.89 16.41 -25.94
CA ILE A 40 4.66 15.17 -25.95
C ILE A 40 5.57 15.18 -24.73
N ILE A 41 5.44 14.15 -23.90
CA ILE A 41 6.24 13.91 -22.70
C ILE A 41 7.61 13.38 -23.13
N ASP A 42 8.65 13.86 -22.44
CA ASP A 42 10.02 13.40 -22.63
C ASP A 42 10.21 12.00 -22.00
N LEU A 43 10.37 10.99 -22.87
CA LEU A 43 10.50 9.60 -22.45
C LEU A 43 11.84 9.31 -21.76
N GLU A 44 12.92 10.07 -22.03
CA GLU A 44 14.19 9.86 -21.32
C GLU A 44 14.01 10.16 -19.83
N LYS A 45 13.29 11.25 -19.53
CA LYS A 45 12.91 11.62 -18.15
C LYS A 45 11.94 10.62 -17.54
N THR A 46 11.03 10.05 -18.34
CA THR A 46 10.16 8.96 -17.89
C THR A 46 10.98 7.75 -17.46
N ILE A 47 11.99 7.34 -18.24
CA ILE A 47 12.86 6.19 -17.90
C ILE A 47 13.58 6.44 -16.58
N GLU A 48 14.23 7.60 -16.44
CA GLU A 48 14.96 7.97 -15.22
C GLU A 48 14.05 7.96 -13.99
N LYS A 49 12.88 8.61 -14.08
CA LYS A 49 11.94 8.71 -12.97
C LYS A 49 11.24 7.39 -12.64
N LEU A 50 10.99 6.56 -13.66
CA LEU A 50 10.44 5.23 -13.47
C LEU A 50 11.42 4.32 -12.75
N ASP A 51 12.71 4.37 -13.10
CA ASP A 51 13.76 3.59 -12.42
C ASP A 51 13.94 4.03 -10.97
N GLU A 52 13.89 5.34 -10.70
CA GLU A 52 13.91 5.91 -9.34
C GLU A 52 12.73 5.40 -8.51
N ALA A 53 11.51 5.53 -9.04
CA ALA A 53 10.29 5.05 -8.41
C ALA A 53 10.30 3.54 -8.16
N ALA A 54 10.69 2.75 -9.17
CA ALA A 54 10.75 1.30 -9.09
C ALA A 54 11.77 0.82 -8.04
N SER A 55 12.92 1.50 -7.94
CA SER A 55 13.94 1.18 -6.95
C SER A 55 13.44 1.47 -5.53
N ALA A 56 12.81 2.62 -5.30
CA ALA A 56 12.22 2.95 -4.01
C ALA A 56 11.07 2.00 -3.62
N MET A 57 10.17 1.66 -4.55
CA MET A 57 9.10 0.68 -4.30
C MET A 57 9.63 -0.72 -4.00
N LYS A 58 10.71 -1.14 -4.68
CA LYS A 58 11.42 -2.39 -4.38
C LYS A 58 11.96 -2.41 -2.94
N HIS A 59 12.58 -1.33 -2.47
CA HIS A 59 13.07 -1.23 -1.09
C HIS A 59 11.94 -1.30 -0.05
N ILE A 60 10.81 -0.63 -0.32
CA ILE A 60 9.62 -0.68 0.55
C ILE A 60 9.07 -2.11 0.62
N ALA A 61 8.97 -2.78 -0.53
CA ALA A 61 8.49 -4.15 -0.62
C ALA A 61 9.44 -5.14 0.09
N ARG A 62 10.76 -4.96 -0.05
CA ARG A 62 11.78 -5.75 0.65
C ARG A 62 11.67 -5.61 2.17
N SER A 63 11.33 -4.43 2.67
CA SER A 63 11.04 -4.22 4.10
C SER A 63 9.75 -4.91 4.58
N GLY A 64 8.97 -5.49 3.66
CA GLY A 64 7.70 -6.15 3.99
C GLY A 64 6.51 -5.22 4.16
N LYS A 65 6.70 -3.93 3.87
CA LYS A 65 5.67 -2.91 3.99
C LYS A 65 4.72 -2.97 2.79
N LYS A 66 3.46 -2.58 3.01
CA LYS A 66 2.41 -2.62 1.98
C LYS A 66 2.34 -1.29 1.22
N ILE A 67 2.20 -1.40 -0.09
CA ILE A 67 2.03 -0.28 -1.01
C ILE A 67 0.58 -0.30 -1.53
N LEU A 68 -0.15 0.80 -1.35
CA LEU A 68 -1.54 0.89 -1.78
C LEU A 68 -1.63 1.49 -3.18
N PHE A 69 -2.22 0.77 -4.13
CA PHE A 69 -2.45 1.26 -5.49
C PHE A 69 -3.83 1.91 -5.60
N VAL A 70 -3.92 3.10 -6.20
CA VAL A 70 -5.18 3.85 -6.35
C VAL A 70 -5.39 4.22 -7.81
N ALA A 71 -6.51 3.77 -8.38
CA ALA A 71 -6.86 4.05 -9.77
C ALA A 71 -8.37 3.94 -10.02
N THR A 72 -9.12 5.05 -9.98
CA THR A 72 -10.57 5.01 -10.27
C THR A 72 -10.92 5.22 -11.74
N LYS A 73 -9.93 5.51 -12.57
CA LYS A 73 -10.10 5.74 -14.01
C LYS A 73 -10.48 4.45 -14.74
N LYS A 74 -11.48 4.51 -15.62
CA LYS A 74 -12.06 3.32 -16.28
C LYS A 74 -11.00 2.48 -17.01
N GLN A 75 -10.05 3.14 -17.65
CA GLN A 75 -8.95 2.53 -18.39
C GLN A 75 -7.93 1.80 -17.50
N ALA A 76 -7.87 2.14 -16.21
CA ALA A 76 -6.91 1.63 -15.25
C ALA A 76 -7.49 0.58 -14.29
N LYS A 77 -8.81 0.60 -14.03
CA LYS A 77 -9.45 -0.25 -12.99
C LYS A 77 -9.09 -1.72 -13.09
N GLU A 78 -9.33 -2.33 -14.24
CA GLU A 78 -9.12 -3.77 -14.44
C GLU A 78 -7.64 -4.12 -14.45
N ILE A 79 -6.82 -3.27 -15.10
CA ILE A 79 -5.37 -3.43 -15.21
C ILE A 79 -4.73 -3.44 -13.81
N VAL A 80 -5.02 -2.42 -13.00
CA VAL A 80 -4.47 -2.30 -11.65
C VAL A 80 -4.98 -3.45 -10.78
N ALA A 81 -6.27 -3.79 -10.83
CA ALA A 81 -6.81 -4.90 -10.06
C ALA A 81 -6.15 -6.24 -10.39
N GLU A 82 -5.93 -6.54 -11.68
CA GLU A 82 -5.36 -7.81 -12.12
C GLU A 82 -3.87 -7.91 -11.75
N ARG A 83 -3.07 -6.89 -12.09
CA ARG A 83 -1.61 -6.93 -11.91
C ARG A 83 -1.21 -6.82 -10.44
N VAL A 84 -1.86 -5.94 -9.68
CA VAL A 84 -1.53 -5.71 -8.27
C VAL A 84 -1.96 -6.89 -7.39
N LYS A 85 -3.06 -7.57 -7.76
CA LYS A 85 -3.49 -8.79 -7.08
C LYS A 85 -2.47 -9.93 -7.20
N GLN A 86 -1.76 -10.03 -8.32
CA GLN A 86 -0.71 -11.06 -8.52
C GLN A 86 0.44 -10.89 -7.52
N VAL A 87 0.80 -9.64 -7.17
CA VAL A 87 1.87 -9.33 -6.21
C VAL A 87 1.38 -9.21 -4.76
N ASN A 88 0.11 -9.53 -4.48
CA ASN A 88 -0.52 -9.48 -3.16
C ASN A 88 -0.34 -8.12 -2.44
N MET A 89 -0.50 -7.04 -3.19
CA MET A 89 -0.54 -5.67 -2.68
C MET A 89 -1.97 -5.14 -2.67
N PRO A 90 -2.32 -4.26 -1.72
CA PRO A 90 -3.65 -3.68 -1.65
C PRO A 90 -3.88 -2.66 -2.77
N TYR A 91 -5.11 -2.56 -3.27
CA TYR A 91 -5.49 -1.62 -4.33
C TYR A 91 -6.89 -1.04 -4.13
N VAL A 92 -7.20 0.12 -4.71
CA VAL A 92 -8.53 0.74 -4.72
C VAL A 92 -8.84 1.18 -6.15
N THR A 93 -9.81 0.52 -6.76
CA THR A 93 -10.16 0.76 -8.18
C THR A 93 -11.52 1.40 -8.37
N GLU A 94 -12.37 1.45 -7.34
CA GLU A 94 -13.72 1.96 -7.49
C GLU A 94 -13.86 3.44 -7.18
N ARG A 95 -14.02 3.79 -5.91
CA ARG A 95 -14.14 5.17 -5.46
C ARG A 95 -13.29 5.32 -4.23
N TRP A 96 -12.46 6.35 -4.20
CA TRP A 96 -11.78 6.80 -2.99
C TRP A 96 -12.78 7.52 -2.07
N PRO A 97 -13.17 6.95 -0.91
CA PRO A 97 -13.92 7.71 0.09
C PRO A 97 -12.95 8.70 0.76
N GLY A 98 -13.39 9.95 0.94
CA GLY A 98 -12.62 10.89 1.75
C GLY A 98 -12.51 10.39 3.19
N GLY A 99 -11.34 10.56 3.80
CA GLY A 99 -11.02 10.01 5.12
C GLY A 99 -10.49 8.58 5.07
N MET A 100 -10.14 8.05 3.90
CA MET A 100 -9.70 6.66 3.78
C MET A 100 -8.39 6.39 4.53
N LEU A 101 -7.44 7.32 4.45
CA LEU A 101 -6.17 7.23 5.20
C LEU A 101 -6.27 8.05 6.49
N THR A 102 -6.83 9.25 6.42
CA THR A 102 -6.88 10.17 7.58
C THR A 102 -7.87 9.76 8.68
N ASN A 103 -8.86 8.91 8.36
CA ASN A 103 -9.79 8.31 9.32
C ASN A 103 -9.81 6.78 9.15
N PHE A 104 -8.61 6.18 9.14
CA PHE A 104 -8.42 4.75 8.98
C PHE A 104 -9.17 3.89 10.03
N PRO A 105 -9.32 4.28 11.31
CA PRO A 105 -10.12 3.52 12.27
C PRO A 105 -11.57 3.31 11.81
N THR A 106 -12.18 4.31 11.16
CA THR A 106 -13.55 4.18 10.62
C THR A 106 -13.62 3.25 9.42
N ILE A 107 -12.62 3.29 8.53
CA ILE A 107 -12.52 2.36 7.40
C ILE A 107 -12.33 0.92 7.91
N ARG A 108 -11.50 0.72 8.93
CA ARG A 108 -11.29 -0.59 9.57
C ARG A 108 -12.59 -1.13 10.18
N LYS A 109 -13.42 -0.28 10.79
CA LYS A 109 -14.77 -0.67 11.26
C LYS A 109 -15.66 -1.16 10.10
N ALA A 110 -15.61 -0.52 8.94
CA ALA A 110 -16.35 -0.96 7.74
C ALA A 110 -15.85 -2.30 7.19
N VAL A 111 -14.53 -2.52 7.19
CA VAL A 111 -13.91 -3.82 6.83
C VAL A 111 -14.30 -4.91 7.83
N LYS A 112 -14.25 -4.63 9.13
CA LYS A 112 -14.68 -5.57 10.18
C LYS A 112 -16.16 -5.96 10.03
N LYS A 113 -17.01 -5.01 9.62
CA LYS A 113 -18.42 -5.28 9.30
C LYS A 113 -18.56 -6.24 8.12
N MET A 114 -17.71 -6.14 7.11
CA MET A 114 -17.66 -7.09 6.00
C MET A 114 -17.42 -8.52 6.49
N GLY A 115 -16.38 -8.72 7.31
CA GLY A 115 -16.07 -10.02 7.92
C GLY A 115 -17.15 -10.52 8.88
N SER A 116 -17.86 -9.64 9.59
CA SER A 116 -18.99 -10.04 10.42
C SER A 116 -20.16 -10.61 9.60
N ILE A 117 -20.40 -10.07 8.40
CA ILE A 117 -21.43 -10.58 7.50
C ILE A 117 -21.05 -11.97 6.98
N ASP A 118 -19.77 -12.19 6.68
CA ASP A 118 -19.27 -13.50 6.23
C ASP A 118 -19.42 -14.55 7.33
N LYS A 119 -19.16 -14.19 8.60
CA LYS A 119 -19.43 -15.06 9.76
C LYS A 119 -20.91 -15.37 9.93
N MET A 120 -21.80 -14.37 9.81
CA MET A 120 -23.25 -14.60 9.86
C MET A 120 -23.75 -15.53 8.74
N ALA A 121 -23.06 -15.54 7.59
CA ALA A 121 -23.34 -16.45 6.50
C ALA A 121 -22.85 -17.89 6.78
N SER A 122 -21.69 -18.07 7.41
CA SER A 122 -21.17 -19.39 7.80
C SER A 122 -21.95 -20.00 8.97
N ASP A 123 -22.34 -19.19 9.95
CA ASP A 123 -22.92 -19.66 11.21
C ASP A 123 -24.42 -19.99 11.10
N GLY A 124 -24.99 -19.84 9.90
CA GLY A 124 -26.40 -20.15 9.61
C GLY A 124 -27.39 -19.11 10.14
N THR A 125 -26.94 -18.06 10.82
CA THR A 125 -27.78 -16.94 11.30
C THR A 125 -28.51 -16.26 10.15
N PHE A 126 -27.89 -16.25 8.97
CA PHE A 126 -28.48 -15.74 7.73
C PHE A 126 -29.84 -16.36 7.45
N SER A 127 -30.06 -17.65 7.75
CA SER A 127 -31.30 -18.37 7.46
C SER A 127 -32.50 -17.86 8.24
N ASN A 128 -32.29 -17.32 9.44
CA ASN A 128 -33.35 -16.82 10.33
C ASN A 128 -33.87 -15.43 9.93
N LEU A 129 -33.21 -14.76 8.98
CA LEU A 129 -33.60 -13.42 8.52
C LEU A 129 -34.70 -13.47 7.45
N SER A 130 -35.50 -12.41 7.40
CA SER A 130 -36.51 -12.23 6.36
C SER A 130 -35.85 -12.08 4.98
N LYS A 131 -36.58 -12.40 3.90
CA LYS A 131 -36.08 -12.24 2.52
C LYS A 131 -35.61 -10.80 2.24
N ARG A 132 -36.27 -9.81 2.83
CA ARG A 132 -35.92 -8.39 2.69
C ARG A 132 -34.58 -8.06 3.34
N GLU A 133 -34.36 -8.53 4.57
CA GLU A 133 -33.12 -8.31 5.31
C GLU A 133 -31.95 -9.05 4.67
N LYS A 134 -32.16 -10.31 4.27
CA LYS A 134 -31.18 -11.08 3.49
C LYS A 134 -30.70 -10.28 2.28
N LEU A 135 -31.65 -9.77 1.48
CA LEU A 135 -31.32 -8.98 0.29
C LEU A 135 -30.54 -7.70 0.63
N GLN A 136 -30.89 -7.00 1.71
CA GLN A 136 -30.18 -5.80 2.14
C GLN A 136 -28.75 -6.11 2.56
N ILE A 137 -28.55 -7.16 3.37
CA ILE A 137 -27.22 -7.57 3.84
C ILE A 137 -26.37 -8.06 2.67
N THR A 138 -26.93 -8.86 1.75
CA THR A 138 -26.20 -9.31 0.55
C THR A 138 -25.77 -8.13 -0.32
N ARG A 139 -26.64 -7.12 -0.54
CA ARG A 139 -26.28 -5.91 -1.27
C ARG A 139 -25.20 -5.10 -0.55
N GLN A 140 -25.29 -4.99 0.77
CA GLN A 140 -24.28 -4.31 1.58
C GLN A 140 -22.93 -5.01 1.50
N ARG A 141 -22.91 -6.34 1.60
CA ARG A 141 -21.69 -7.16 1.49
C ARG A 141 -21.04 -7.04 0.12
N ALA A 142 -21.83 -7.11 -0.95
CA ALA A 142 -21.33 -6.94 -2.32
C ALA A 142 -20.76 -5.54 -2.55
N LYS A 143 -21.38 -4.50 -1.97
CA LYS A 143 -20.87 -3.12 -2.03
C LYS A 143 -19.56 -2.95 -1.25
N LEU A 144 -19.46 -3.57 -0.08
CA LEU A 144 -18.24 -3.55 0.73
C LEU A 144 -17.11 -4.31 0.03
N GLU A 145 -17.38 -5.50 -0.53
CA GLU A 145 -16.39 -6.29 -1.29
C GLU A 145 -15.80 -5.48 -2.43
N LYS A 146 -16.69 -4.88 -3.22
CA LYS A 146 -16.31 -4.16 -4.43
C LYS A 146 -15.42 -2.95 -4.12
N ASN A 147 -15.65 -2.29 -2.99
CA ASN A 147 -14.94 -1.05 -2.64
C ASN A 147 -13.71 -1.29 -1.76
N LEU A 148 -13.76 -2.25 -0.84
CA LEU A 148 -12.78 -2.44 0.24
C LEU A 148 -12.24 -3.89 0.34
N GLY A 149 -12.63 -4.80 -0.55
CA GLY A 149 -12.23 -6.21 -0.47
C GLY A 149 -10.71 -6.40 -0.52
N SER A 150 -10.03 -5.64 -1.38
CA SER A 150 -8.57 -5.62 -1.53
C SER A 150 -7.80 -5.01 -0.36
N ILE A 151 -8.48 -4.29 0.54
CA ILE A 151 -7.88 -3.72 1.75
C ILE A 151 -8.33 -4.48 3.01
N ALA A 152 -9.01 -5.62 2.85
CA ALA A 152 -9.55 -6.36 3.99
C ALA A 152 -8.45 -6.81 4.97
N ASP A 153 -7.28 -7.14 4.44
CA ASP A 153 -6.13 -7.64 5.20
C ASP A 153 -5.21 -6.50 5.70
N LEU A 154 -5.55 -5.23 5.43
CA LEU A 154 -4.77 -4.08 5.93
C LEU A 154 -5.06 -3.83 7.40
N THR A 155 -4.10 -4.17 8.26
CA THR A 155 -4.15 -3.91 9.70
C THR A 155 -3.64 -2.50 10.04
N ARG A 156 -2.58 -2.06 9.38
CA ARG A 156 -1.91 -0.75 9.55
C ARG A 156 -2.06 0.10 8.29
N LEU A 157 -1.74 1.39 8.39
CA LEU A 157 -1.69 2.28 7.23
C LEU A 157 -0.64 1.78 6.21
N PRO A 158 -0.89 1.97 4.91
CA PRO A 158 0.11 1.66 3.89
C PRO A 158 1.32 2.58 4.04
N SER A 159 2.51 2.06 3.75
CA SER A 159 3.76 2.84 3.86
C SER A 159 4.08 3.65 2.61
N ALA A 160 3.35 3.41 1.52
CA ALA A 160 3.42 4.20 0.30
C ALA A 160 2.11 4.11 -0.49
N LEU A 161 1.86 5.14 -1.29
CA LEU A 161 0.72 5.22 -2.19
C LEU A 161 1.21 5.26 -3.64
N PHE A 162 0.65 4.44 -4.51
CA PHE A 162 0.80 4.58 -5.95
C PHE A 162 -0.50 5.06 -6.57
N VAL A 163 -0.46 6.14 -7.36
CA VAL A 163 -1.66 6.79 -7.91
C VAL A 163 -1.60 6.85 -9.44
N VAL A 164 -2.69 6.44 -10.09
CA VAL A 164 -2.92 6.68 -11.53
C VAL A 164 -3.86 7.87 -11.68
N ASP A 165 -3.39 8.93 -12.35
CA ASP A 165 -4.08 10.21 -12.55
C ASP A 165 -4.24 11.02 -11.23
N VAL A 166 -3.25 11.88 -10.97
CA VAL A 166 -3.20 12.77 -9.80
C VAL A 166 -4.37 13.76 -9.76
N CYS A 167 -4.81 14.26 -10.93
CA CYS A 167 -5.94 15.16 -11.01
C CYS A 167 -7.23 14.48 -10.54
N LYS A 168 -7.41 13.21 -10.91
CA LYS A 168 -8.59 12.42 -10.53
C LYS A 168 -8.58 12.01 -9.07
N GLU A 169 -7.42 11.62 -8.55
CA GLU A 169 -7.24 11.10 -7.18
C GLU A 169 -6.64 12.12 -6.21
N ASN A 170 -6.92 13.41 -6.42
CA ASN A 170 -6.37 14.50 -5.63
C ASN A 170 -6.66 14.38 -4.12
N ILE A 171 -7.79 13.78 -3.74
CA ILE A 171 -8.16 13.52 -2.34
C ILE A 171 -7.16 12.53 -1.72
N ALA A 172 -6.84 11.44 -2.43
CA ALA A 172 -5.92 10.42 -1.95
C ALA A 172 -4.51 11.01 -1.75
N VAL A 173 -4.04 11.80 -2.72
CA VAL A 173 -2.73 12.49 -2.65
C VAL A 173 -2.68 13.46 -1.47
N LYS A 174 -3.73 14.26 -1.25
CA LYS A 174 -3.79 15.20 -0.12
C LYS A 174 -3.81 14.49 1.23
N GLU A 175 -4.55 13.40 1.35
CA GLU A 175 -4.58 12.60 2.57
C GLU A 175 -3.23 11.96 2.87
N ALA A 176 -2.59 11.36 1.86
CA ALA A 176 -1.25 10.77 2.00
C ALA A 176 -0.21 11.81 2.42
N LYS A 177 -0.20 12.98 1.77
CA LYS A 177 0.70 14.09 2.09
C LYS A 177 0.52 14.60 3.52
N ARG A 178 -0.73 14.69 3.99
CA ARG A 178 -1.03 15.12 5.37
C ARG A 178 -0.49 14.13 6.42
N LEU A 179 -0.41 12.85 6.08
CA LEU A 179 0.08 11.79 6.96
C LEU A 179 1.56 11.47 6.75
N GLY A 180 2.27 12.18 5.87
CA GLY A 180 3.67 11.89 5.54
C GLY A 180 3.88 10.56 4.81
N ILE A 181 2.84 10.01 4.17
CA ILE A 181 2.96 8.80 3.37
C ILE A 181 3.52 9.19 1.99
N PRO A 182 4.66 8.60 1.55
CA PRO A 182 5.26 8.92 0.26
C PRO A 182 4.34 8.51 -0.90
N VAL A 183 4.21 9.42 -1.87
CA VAL A 183 3.34 9.27 -3.03
C VAL A 183 4.17 9.06 -4.30
N PHE A 184 3.89 7.94 -4.95
CA PHE A 184 4.33 7.58 -6.30
C PHE A 184 3.15 7.83 -7.23
N ALA A 185 3.36 8.47 -8.38
CA ALA A 185 2.23 8.68 -9.29
C ALA A 185 2.62 8.73 -10.76
N MET A 186 1.71 8.26 -11.61
CA MET A 186 1.70 8.61 -13.02
C MET A 186 1.20 10.04 -13.16
N VAL A 187 2.04 10.91 -13.71
CA VAL A 187 1.77 12.34 -13.85
C VAL A 187 1.70 12.69 -15.33
N ASP A 188 0.49 12.95 -15.82
CA ASP A 188 0.29 13.55 -17.14
C ASP A 188 0.49 15.08 -17.06
N THR A 189 0.66 15.69 -18.22
CA THR A 189 0.87 17.12 -18.49
C THR A 189 -0.12 18.08 -17.82
N ASN A 190 -1.31 17.64 -17.40
CA ASN A 190 -2.29 18.46 -16.68
C ASN A 190 -2.09 18.48 -15.16
N SER A 191 -1.27 17.57 -14.63
CA SER A 191 -1.10 17.33 -13.20
C SER A 191 0.11 18.10 -12.66
N ASN A 192 0.15 18.36 -11.34
CA ASN A 192 1.26 19.06 -10.70
C ASN A 192 2.28 18.03 -10.17
N PRO A 193 3.51 17.93 -10.75
CA PRO A 193 4.51 16.97 -10.31
C PRO A 193 5.09 17.30 -8.93
N ASN A 194 5.02 18.57 -8.48
CA ASN A 194 5.60 19.02 -7.21
C ASN A 194 4.82 18.52 -5.97
N GLU A 195 3.63 17.99 -6.16
CA GLU A 195 2.82 17.40 -5.09
C GLU A 195 3.13 15.92 -4.85
N ILE A 196 3.98 15.33 -5.69
CA ILE A 196 4.30 13.90 -5.73
C ILE A 196 5.79 13.72 -5.42
N ASP A 197 6.12 12.79 -4.52
CA ASP A 197 7.51 12.54 -4.13
C ASP A 197 8.28 11.83 -5.25
N PHE A 198 7.63 10.87 -5.91
CA PHE A 198 8.19 10.12 -7.04
C PHE A 198 7.28 10.27 -8.28
N PRO A 199 7.37 11.40 -9.00
CA PRO A 199 6.55 11.64 -10.18
C PRO A 199 7.09 10.84 -11.37
N ILE A 200 6.23 10.05 -12.03
CA ILE A 200 6.54 9.32 -13.27
C ILE A 200 5.80 10.03 -14.42
N PRO A 201 6.48 10.84 -15.24
CA PRO A 201 5.86 11.52 -16.37
C PRO A 201 5.33 10.49 -17.37
N ALA A 202 4.02 10.37 -17.51
CA ALA A 202 3.42 9.33 -18.35
C ALA A 202 1.97 9.64 -18.71
N ASN A 203 1.52 9.11 -19.83
CA ASN A 203 0.13 9.10 -20.24
C ASN A 203 -0.72 8.23 -19.29
N ASP A 204 -1.70 8.83 -18.62
CA ASP A 204 -2.63 8.13 -17.73
C ASP A 204 -4.00 7.82 -18.37
N ASP A 205 -4.22 8.20 -19.63
CA ASP A 205 -5.47 7.94 -20.39
C ASP A 205 -5.42 6.65 -21.20
N ALA A 206 -4.22 6.24 -21.64
CA ALA A 206 -4.04 5.04 -22.47
C ALA A 206 -3.86 3.78 -21.62
N SER A 207 -4.75 2.78 -21.82
CA SER A 207 -4.65 1.48 -21.15
C SER A 207 -3.30 0.78 -21.33
N LYS A 208 -2.70 0.86 -22.53
CA LYS A 208 -1.37 0.27 -22.78
C LYS A 208 -0.26 0.94 -21.98
N SER A 209 -0.29 2.27 -21.87
CA SER A 209 0.65 3.06 -21.06
C SER A 209 0.54 2.67 -19.59
N ILE A 210 -0.68 2.68 -19.04
CA ILE A 210 -0.94 2.30 -17.65
C ILE A 210 -0.49 0.86 -17.37
N ALA A 211 -0.81 -0.08 -18.26
CA ALA A 211 -0.37 -1.47 -18.12
C ALA A 211 1.16 -1.58 -18.05
N LEU A 212 1.87 -0.96 -19.00
CA LEU A 212 3.33 -1.04 -19.04
C LEU A 212 3.98 -0.49 -17.76
N ILE A 213 3.56 0.69 -17.31
CA ILE A 213 4.12 1.30 -16.09
C ILE A 213 3.80 0.45 -14.86
N VAL A 214 2.55 0.04 -14.69
CA VAL A 214 2.13 -0.80 -13.55
C VAL A 214 2.87 -2.14 -13.55
N ASP A 215 3.10 -2.74 -14.71
CA ASP A 215 3.84 -3.99 -14.85
C ASP A 215 5.29 -3.88 -14.41
N ILE A 216 5.97 -2.80 -14.82
CA ILE A 216 7.36 -2.54 -14.44
C ILE A 216 7.46 -2.37 -12.92
N LEU A 217 6.53 -1.64 -12.32
CA LEU A 217 6.49 -1.44 -10.87
C LEU A 217 6.13 -2.71 -10.10
N CYS A 218 5.17 -3.51 -10.61
CA CYS A 218 4.81 -4.79 -10.00
C CYS A 218 5.98 -5.77 -10.04
N LYS A 219 6.73 -5.85 -11.14
CA LYS A 219 7.96 -6.65 -11.22
C LYS A 219 9.01 -6.19 -10.20
N ALA A 220 9.17 -4.88 -10.01
CA ALA A 220 10.09 -4.33 -9.01
C ALA A 220 9.69 -4.71 -7.57
N ILE A 221 8.39 -4.68 -7.27
CA ILE A 221 7.84 -5.14 -6.00
C ILE A 221 8.09 -6.63 -5.79
N GLU A 222 7.83 -7.44 -6.82
CA GLU A 222 8.02 -8.89 -6.76
C GLU A 222 9.49 -9.26 -6.52
N GLU A 223 10.43 -8.59 -7.18
CA GLU A 223 11.86 -8.70 -6.90
C GLU A 223 12.17 -8.40 -5.42
N GLY A 224 11.65 -7.29 -4.88
CA GLY A 224 11.86 -6.92 -3.47
C GLY A 224 11.28 -7.94 -2.49
N LEU A 225 10.10 -8.49 -2.80
CA LEU A 225 9.48 -9.55 -1.99
C LEU A 225 10.29 -10.86 -2.06
N ASN A 226 10.85 -11.20 -3.22
CA ASN A 226 11.67 -12.40 -3.38
C ASN A 226 13.03 -12.27 -2.69
N GLU A 227 13.67 -11.09 -2.76
CA GLU A 227 14.89 -10.80 -2.00
C GLU A 227 14.65 -10.96 -0.50
N ARG A 228 13.53 -10.44 0.00
CA ARG A 228 13.14 -10.61 1.42
C ARG A 228 12.97 -12.08 1.81
N LYS A 229 12.35 -12.91 0.95
CA LYS A 229 12.20 -14.35 1.24
C LYS A 229 13.56 -15.03 1.35
N ILE A 230 14.45 -14.75 0.40
CA ILE A 230 15.80 -15.32 0.39
C ILE A 230 16.60 -14.88 1.62
N GLU A 231 16.45 -13.63 2.06
CA GLU A 231 17.10 -13.13 3.28
C GLU A 231 16.59 -13.85 4.54
N LYS A 232 15.27 -14.02 4.65
CA LYS A 232 14.66 -14.79 5.75
C LYS A 232 15.05 -16.27 5.76
N ASP A 233 15.29 -16.86 4.59
CA ASP A 233 15.74 -18.25 4.47
C ASP A 233 17.25 -18.41 4.76
N LYS A 234 18.02 -17.32 4.74
CA LYS A 234 19.47 -17.28 5.02
C LYS A 234 19.81 -16.85 6.44
N GLU A 235 18.95 -16.05 7.08
CA GLU A 235 19.03 -15.84 8.52
C GLU A 235 18.85 -17.20 9.20
N PRO A 236 19.76 -17.60 10.12
CA PRO A 236 19.48 -18.75 10.94
C PRO A 236 18.15 -18.47 11.64
N GLN A 237 17.14 -19.29 11.37
CA GLN A 237 15.92 -19.33 12.17
C GLN A 237 16.37 -19.28 13.64
N PRO A 238 15.77 -18.44 14.50
CA PRO A 238 16.06 -18.51 15.94
C PRO A 238 15.86 -19.98 16.29
N LYS A 239 16.96 -20.64 16.71
CA LYS A 239 16.93 -22.07 16.95
C LYS A 239 15.87 -22.26 18.01
N ASP A 240 14.81 -22.99 17.68
CA ASP A 240 13.74 -23.35 18.59
C ASP A 240 14.37 -23.69 19.95
N LYS A 241 13.89 -23.13 21.07
CA LYS A 241 14.52 -23.29 22.40
C LYS A 241 14.85 -24.76 22.74
N LYS A 242 14.07 -25.69 22.19
CA LYS A 242 14.28 -27.14 22.28
C LYS A 242 15.46 -27.67 21.48
N VAL A 243 15.77 -27.10 20.33
CA VAL A 243 16.93 -27.45 19.48
C VAL A 243 18.20 -26.94 20.13
N MET A 244 18.19 -25.73 20.67
CA MET A 244 19.35 -25.11 21.31
C MET A 244 19.72 -25.80 22.63
N ARG A 245 18.73 -26.10 23.48
CA ARG A 245 18.94 -26.89 24.70
C ARG A 245 19.52 -28.27 24.38
N LYS A 246 19.02 -28.92 23.32
CA LYS A 246 19.46 -30.26 22.93
C LYS A 246 20.88 -30.31 22.35
N GLU A 247 21.34 -29.24 21.73
CA GLU A 247 22.75 -29.10 21.29
C GLU A 247 23.67 -28.83 22.48
N LEU A 248 23.28 -27.97 23.42
CA LEU A 248 24.07 -27.68 24.63
C LEU A 248 24.15 -28.91 25.57
N GLU A 249 23.10 -29.73 25.64
CA GLU A 249 23.10 -31.02 26.35
C GLU A 249 24.06 -32.04 25.70
N THR A 250 24.35 -31.95 24.40
CA THR A 250 25.33 -32.83 23.73
C THR A 250 26.79 -32.47 24.00
N GLU A 251 27.05 -31.31 24.60
CA GLU A 251 28.41 -30.84 24.95
C GLU A 251 28.79 -31.15 26.42
N ASP A 252 27.99 -31.97 27.13
CA ASP A 252 28.19 -32.34 28.56
C ASP A 252 28.36 -31.11 29.49
N LEU A 253 27.77 -29.97 29.12
CA LEU A 253 27.71 -28.79 29.97
C LEU A 253 26.75 -29.04 31.15
N PRO A 254 27.07 -28.60 32.37
CA PRO A 254 26.15 -28.73 33.49
C PRO A 254 24.86 -27.93 33.24
N ASP A 255 23.71 -28.52 33.59
CA ASP A 255 22.37 -27.94 33.34
C ASP A 255 22.23 -26.48 33.77
N SER A 256 22.92 -26.07 34.84
CA SER A 256 22.91 -24.68 35.33
C SER A 256 23.53 -23.68 34.37
N VAL A 257 24.48 -24.10 33.53
CA VAL A 257 25.12 -23.25 32.52
C VAL A 257 24.26 -23.21 31.27
N ILE A 258 23.63 -24.33 30.90
CA ILE A 258 22.68 -24.39 29.79
C ILE A 258 21.48 -23.47 30.06
N ASP A 259 20.88 -23.55 31.25
CA ASP A 259 19.74 -22.72 31.62
C ASP A 259 20.12 -21.22 31.70
N ALA A 260 21.38 -20.89 32.06
CA ALA A 260 21.86 -19.50 32.06
C ALA A 260 22.03 -18.93 30.65
N ILE A 261 22.60 -19.70 29.72
CA ILE A 261 22.80 -19.30 28.32
C ILE A 261 21.45 -19.11 27.62
N VAL A 262 20.52 -20.05 27.82
CA VAL A 262 19.16 -19.96 27.26
C VAL A 262 18.41 -18.73 27.81
N LYS A 263 18.65 -18.36 29.06
CA LYS A 263 18.00 -17.23 29.71
C LYS A 263 18.59 -15.87 29.31
N GLU A 264 19.91 -15.77 29.14
CA GLU A 264 20.54 -14.55 28.60
C GLU A 264 20.06 -14.25 27.18
N GLU A 265 19.95 -15.25 26.31
CA GLU A 265 19.40 -15.03 24.97
C GLU A 265 17.91 -14.67 24.99
N GLU A 266 17.15 -15.19 25.96
CA GLU A 266 15.72 -14.84 26.16
C GLU A 266 15.57 -13.39 26.65
N GLU A 267 16.45 -12.91 27.54
CA GLU A 267 16.46 -11.51 27.99
C GLU A 267 16.81 -10.55 26.83
N VAL A 268 17.75 -10.92 25.97
CA VAL A 268 18.13 -10.13 24.78
C VAL A 268 17.00 -10.08 23.73
N GLU A 269 16.30 -11.20 23.47
CA GLU A 269 15.12 -11.22 22.59
C GLU A 269 14.00 -10.33 23.15
N THR A 270 13.76 -10.37 24.46
CA THR A 270 12.73 -9.52 25.08
C THR A 270 13.08 -8.03 25.07
N GLU A 271 14.36 -7.66 25.21
CA GLU A 271 14.79 -6.26 25.09
C GLU A 271 14.64 -5.73 23.66
N GLU A 272 14.96 -6.55 22.64
CA GLU A 272 14.74 -6.17 21.23
C GLU A 272 13.25 -6.01 20.90
N GLU A 273 12.38 -6.84 21.48
CA GLU A 273 10.93 -6.75 21.32
C GLU A 273 10.37 -5.51 22.04
N TYR A 274 10.83 -5.19 23.26
CA TYR A 274 10.41 -4.03 24.05
C TYR A 274 10.84 -2.70 23.40
N VAL A 275 12.05 -2.61 22.85
CA VAL A 275 12.51 -1.41 22.11
C VAL A 275 11.70 -1.18 20.83
N SER A 276 11.07 -2.22 20.29
CA SER A 276 10.16 -2.10 19.14
C SER A 276 8.75 -1.61 19.52
N ASP A 277 8.29 -1.90 20.74
CA ASP A 277 6.95 -1.55 21.26
C ASP A 277 6.92 -0.19 21.97
N ASP A 278 7.98 0.22 22.69
CA ASP A 278 8.05 1.53 23.40
C ASP A 278 7.95 2.75 22.46
N SER A 279 8.17 2.56 21.16
CA SER A 279 7.91 3.60 20.15
C SER A 279 6.41 3.83 19.85
N ALA A 280 5.52 3.00 20.40
CA ALA A 280 4.08 3.03 20.20
C ALA A 280 3.28 3.56 21.42
N ASP A 281 3.83 3.47 22.65
CA ASP A 281 3.06 3.73 23.88
C ASP A 281 3.06 5.20 24.35
N GLU A 282 3.97 6.05 23.86
CA GLU A 282 3.96 7.48 24.20
C GLU A 282 2.72 8.22 23.67
N ASP A 283 2.01 7.67 22.67
CA ASP A 283 0.76 8.24 22.12
C ASP A 283 -0.52 7.77 22.86
N GLU A 284 -0.50 6.67 23.63
CA GLU A 284 -1.72 6.14 24.30
C GLU A 284 -2.04 6.84 25.63
N THR A 285 -1.03 7.31 26.37
CA THR A 285 -1.26 7.93 27.71
C THR A 285 -1.84 9.35 27.65
N ALA A 286 -1.81 10.00 26.47
CA ALA A 286 -2.47 11.28 26.26
C ALA A 286 -3.98 11.13 25.99
N GLU A 287 -4.47 9.94 25.60
CA GLU A 287 -5.89 9.72 25.24
C GLU A 287 -6.80 9.47 26.46
N GLU A 288 -6.28 8.94 27.58
CA GLU A 288 -7.11 8.71 28.80
C GLU A 288 -7.44 10.00 29.59
N ALA A 289 -6.69 11.09 29.39
CA ALA A 289 -6.95 12.35 30.10
C ALA A 289 -8.14 13.14 29.50
N ASP A 290 -8.42 12.96 28.20
CA ASP A 290 -9.52 13.65 27.50
C ASP A 290 -10.87 12.91 27.65
N GLU A 291 -10.89 11.64 28.06
CA GLU A 291 -12.13 10.87 28.25
C GLU A 291 -12.91 11.24 29.53
N ILE A 292 -12.34 11.98 30.49
CA ILE A 292 -13.02 12.29 31.77
C ILE A 292 -13.84 13.60 31.70
N GLU A 293 -13.58 14.51 30.75
CA GLU A 293 -14.28 15.81 30.70
C GLU A 293 -15.63 15.79 29.95
N ASP A 294 -15.91 14.79 29.11
CA ASP A 294 -17.08 14.81 28.22
C ASP A 294 -18.31 14.02 28.72
N GLU A 295 -18.22 13.25 29.82
CA GLU A 295 -19.37 12.45 30.30
C GLU A 295 -20.42 13.22 31.14
N ASP A 296 -20.16 14.47 31.56
CA ASP A 296 -21.00 15.15 32.58
C ASP A 296 -22.03 16.19 32.08
N ILE A 297 -22.28 16.34 30.77
CA ILE A 297 -23.10 17.47 30.25
C ILE A 297 -24.55 17.11 29.82
N HIS A 298 -25.02 15.87 29.93
CA HIS A 298 -26.42 15.55 29.58
C HIS A 298 -27.24 14.91 30.72
N LYS A 299 -27.43 15.69 31.78
CA LYS A 299 -28.67 15.71 32.58
C LYS A 299 -29.11 17.15 32.77
N TYR A 300 -30.12 17.59 32.02
CA TYR A 300 -31.27 18.42 32.44
C TYR A 300 -32.21 18.65 31.26
#